data_AF-A0A522Y2F9-F1
#
_entry.id   AF-A0A522Y2F9-F1
#
_cell.length_a   1.000
_cell.length_b   1.000
_cell.length_c   1.000
_cell.angle_alpha   90.00
_cell.angle_beta   90.00
_cell.angle_gamma   90.00
#
_symmetry.space_group_name_H-M   'P 1'
#
loop_
_entity.id
_entity.type
_entity.pdbx_description
1 polymer ?
#
loop_
_entity_poly.entity_id
_entity_poly.type
_entity_poly.pdbx_seq_one_letter_code
_entity_poly.pdbx_strand_id
1 'polypeptide(L)'
;ASRIHVHIAEQIAEVEECIAFRGVRPVRWLLDHAPVDARWTLVHATHLDDAEIAALAASRATVAICTTTEANLGDGLFPLQPYLAAGGRLGIGSDSHVSVSPVEELRWLEYGQRLSARRRNIAVRGSASVGESLLRAVLETAVDATGFDSIDDHVLLDAQAPALVEATADDVIDRWIFGGNRPLVRDVDVAGRPCVRDGRHLDRDRIQQRFAAAMRRLLAAG
;
A
#
# COMPACT_ATOMS: atom_id res chain seq x y z
N ALA A 1 -4.83 -10.10 -19.78
CA ALA A 1 -3.98 -9.03 -20.34
C ALA A 1 -2.90 -8.70 -19.32
N SER A 2 -1.67 -8.38 -19.75
CA SER A 2 -0.56 -8.08 -18.83
C SER A 2 -0.83 -6.82 -18.00
N ARG A 3 -0.35 -6.80 -16.75
CA ARG A 3 -0.32 -5.61 -15.89
C ARG A 3 0.89 -4.74 -16.22
N ILE A 4 0.74 -3.43 -16.12
CA ILE A 4 1.76 -2.44 -16.49
C ILE A 4 2.08 -1.61 -15.24
N HIS A 5 3.33 -1.62 -14.80
CA HIS A 5 3.77 -0.91 -13.60
C HIS A 5 4.83 0.12 -13.97
N VAL A 6 4.77 1.30 -13.34
CA VAL A 6 5.74 2.38 -13.53
C VAL A 6 5.90 3.17 -12.25
N HIS A 7 7.14 3.43 -11.82
CA HIS A 7 7.43 4.45 -10.81
C HIS A 7 7.23 5.82 -11.43
N ILE A 8 6.49 6.69 -10.77
CA ILE A 8 6.17 8.00 -11.32
C ILE A 8 5.80 9.01 -10.24
N ALA A 9 6.25 10.25 -10.42
CA ALA A 9 6.04 11.38 -9.55
C ALA A 9 6.36 11.08 -8.07
N GLU A 10 7.37 10.25 -7.83
CA GLU A 10 7.87 9.89 -6.50
C GLU A 10 8.60 11.07 -5.85
N GLN A 11 9.52 11.69 -6.59
CA GLN A 11 10.40 12.77 -6.12
C GLN A 11 10.09 14.11 -6.79
N ILE A 12 10.22 15.22 -6.05
CA ILE A 12 10.13 16.58 -6.62
C ILE A 12 11.14 16.79 -7.74
N ALA A 13 12.34 16.23 -7.62
CA ALA A 13 13.37 16.32 -8.66
C ALA A 13 12.90 15.72 -10.00
N GLU A 14 12.23 14.56 -9.97
CA GLU A 14 11.66 13.97 -11.19
C GLU A 14 10.60 14.88 -11.81
N VAL A 15 9.73 15.49 -10.98
CA VAL A 15 8.71 16.43 -11.44
C VAL A 15 9.34 17.64 -12.12
N GLU A 16 10.34 18.25 -11.50
CA GLU A 16 11.05 19.42 -12.03
C GLU A 16 11.80 19.10 -13.33
N GLU A 17 12.49 17.97 -13.38
CA GLU A 17 13.19 17.50 -14.58
C GLU A 17 12.22 17.18 -15.72
N CYS A 18 11.07 16.57 -15.42
CA CYS A 18 10.05 16.28 -16.41
C CYS A 18 9.46 17.57 -16.99
N ILE A 19 9.16 18.57 -16.15
CA ILE A 19 8.71 19.88 -16.62
C ILE A 19 9.79 20.54 -17.49
N ALA A 20 11.06 20.51 -17.08
CA ALA A 20 12.15 21.12 -17.83
C ALA A 20 12.35 20.46 -19.21
N PHE A 21 12.23 19.13 -19.29
CA PHE A 21 12.49 18.37 -20.51
C PHE A 21 11.26 18.19 -21.43
N ARG A 22 10.06 18.08 -20.85
CA ARG A 22 8.80 17.77 -21.55
C ARG A 22 7.78 18.91 -21.53
N GLY A 23 7.99 19.95 -20.72
CA GLY A 23 7.07 21.08 -20.57
C GLY A 23 5.83 20.78 -19.72
N VAL A 24 5.70 19.56 -19.19
CA VAL A 24 4.57 19.09 -18.39
C VAL A 24 5.05 18.14 -17.29
N ARG A 25 4.22 17.91 -16.28
CA ARG A 25 4.50 17.02 -15.14
C ARG A 25 4.48 15.52 -15.56
N PRO A 26 5.12 14.61 -14.79
CA PRO A 26 5.26 13.21 -15.18
C PRO A 26 3.92 12.49 -15.43
N VAL A 27 2.96 12.60 -14.51
CA VAL A 27 1.68 11.89 -14.63
C VAL A 27 0.86 12.49 -15.76
N ARG A 28 0.85 13.83 -15.89
CA ARG A 28 0.23 14.49 -17.06
C ARG A 28 0.83 14.00 -18.37
N TRP A 29 2.16 13.94 -18.46
CA TRP A 29 2.86 13.46 -19.65
C TRP A 29 2.46 12.03 -20.00
N LEU A 30 2.45 11.12 -19.00
CA LEU A 30 2.05 9.73 -19.21
C LEU A 30 0.62 9.62 -19.75
N LEU A 31 -0.33 10.31 -19.14
CA LEU A 31 -1.75 10.28 -19.54
C LEU A 31 -1.98 10.84 -20.96
N ASP A 32 -1.18 11.80 -21.40
CA ASP A 32 -1.27 12.38 -22.74
C ASP A 32 -0.66 11.48 -23.83
N HIS A 33 0.24 10.56 -23.47
CA HIS A 33 1.04 9.79 -24.43
C HIS A 33 0.81 8.27 -24.37
N ALA A 34 0.05 7.77 -23.38
CA ALA A 34 -0.27 6.36 -23.26
C ALA A 34 -1.77 6.16 -22.94
N PRO A 35 -2.39 5.07 -23.44
CA PRO A 35 -3.75 4.70 -23.07
C PRO A 35 -3.75 4.09 -21.66
N VAL A 36 -3.58 4.93 -20.64
CA VAL A 36 -3.62 4.53 -19.24
C VAL A 36 -5.05 4.10 -18.89
N ASP A 37 -5.16 2.87 -18.40
CA ASP A 37 -6.42 2.19 -18.10
C ASP A 37 -6.28 1.36 -16.80
N ALA A 38 -7.30 0.56 -16.48
CA ALA A 38 -7.32 -0.29 -15.28
C ALA A 38 -6.21 -1.36 -15.20
N ARG A 39 -5.38 -1.54 -16.22
CA ARG A 39 -4.22 -2.44 -16.19
C ARG A 39 -2.96 -1.77 -15.65
N TRP A 40 -2.98 -0.46 -15.48
CA TRP A 40 -1.85 0.32 -15.02
C TRP A 40 -1.83 0.44 -13.51
N THR A 41 -0.64 0.26 -12.95
CA THR A 41 -0.30 0.54 -11.57
C THR A 41 0.81 1.59 -11.56
N LEU A 42 0.47 2.81 -11.13
CA LEU A 42 1.45 3.88 -10.94
C LEU A 42 1.97 3.76 -9.51
N VAL A 43 3.24 3.41 -9.36
CA VAL A 43 3.88 3.25 -8.06
C VAL A 43 4.30 4.63 -7.56
N HIS A 44 4.05 4.89 -6.28
CA HIS A 44 4.18 6.18 -5.59
C HIS A 44 3.11 7.19 -5.99
N ALA A 45 3.26 7.85 -7.14
CA ALA A 45 2.45 9.00 -7.53
C ALA A 45 2.30 10.02 -6.38
N THR A 46 3.37 10.25 -5.63
CA THR A 46 3.41 11.07 -4.42
C THR A 46 3.07 12.53 -4.72
N HIS A 47 3.59 13.04 -5.84
CA HIS A 47 3.48 14.43 -6.23
C HIS A 47 2.49 14.65 -7.37
N LEU A 48 1.20 14.60 -7.04
CA LEU A 48 0.12 14.95 -7.96
C LEU A 48 -0.37 16.38 -7.72
N ASP A 49 -0.68 17.10 -8.80
CA ASP A 49 -1.55 18.27 -8.72
C ASP A 49 -3.04 17.90 -8.87
N ASP A 50 -3.93 18.87 -8.68
CA ASP A 50 -5.38 18.66 -8.76
C ASP A 50 -5.84 18.12 -10.12
N ALA A 51 -5.18 18.52 -11.22
CA ALA A 51 -5.52 18.08 -12.56
C ALA A 51 -5.06 16.63 -12.79
N GLU A 52 -3.87 16.27 -12.32
CA GLU A 52 -3.34 14.91 -12.35
C GLU A 52 -4.17 13.97 -11.47
N ILE A 53 -4.62 14.41 -10.29
CA ILE A 53 -5.55 13.65 -9.44
C ILE A 53 -6.82 13.29 -10.21
N ALA A 54 -7.48 14.29 -10.80
CA ALA A 54 -8.74 14.09 -11.52
C ALA A 54 -8.55 13.19 -12.75
N ALA A 55 -7.50 13.43 -13.53
CA ALA A 55 -7.24 12.67 -14.75
C ALA A 55 -6.83 11.22 -14.46
N LEU A 56 -6.00 11.01 -13.43
CA LEU A 56 -5.58 9.67 -13.02
C LEU A 56 -6.75 8.87 -12.45
N ALA A 57 -7.60 9.48 -11.61
CA ALA A 57 -8.81 8.82 -11.13
C ALA A 57 -9.76 8.42 -12.27
N ALA A 58 -9.92 9.28 -13.28
CA ALA A 58 -10.73 9.00 -14.47
C ALA A 58 -10.18 7.85 -15.32
N SER A 59 -8.85 7.67 -15.37
CA SER A 59 -8.19 6.59 -16.12
C SER A 59 -8.48 5.18 -15.59
N ARG A 60 -8.96 5.05 -14.34
CA ARG A 60 -9.10 3.78 -13.62
C ARG A 60 -7.79 3.05 -13.30
N ALA A 61 -6.62 3.64 -13.53
CA ALA A 61 -5.36 3.07 -13.03
C ALA A 61 -5.34 3.02 -11.50
N THR A 62 -4.56 2.09 -10.95
CA THR A 62 -4.33 1.98 -9.50
C THR A 62 -3.06 2.72 -9.12
N VAL A 63 -3.06 3.45 -8.00
CA VAL A 63 -1.83 3.95 -7.39
C VAL A 63 -1.36 2.97 -6.32
N ALA A 64 -0.15 2.43 -6.44
CA ALA A 64 0.47 1.65 -5.38
C ALA A 64 1.25 2.58 -4.45
N ILE A 65 0.70 2.82 -3.26
CA ILE A 65 1.28 3.73 -2.26
C ILE A 65 2.21 2.94 -1.35
N CYS A 66 3.46 3.39 -1.22
CA CYS A 66 4.51 2.70 -0.51
C CYS A 66 4.93 3.48 0.74
N THR A 67 3.95 3.79 1.60
CA THR A 67 4.06 4.80 2.65
C THR A 67 5.27 4.64 3.55
N THR A 68 5.64 3.42 3.95
CA THR A 68 6.82 3.24 4.81
C THR A 68 8.14 3.50 4.08
N THR A 69 8.23 3.15 2.80
CA THR A 69 9.39 3.48 1.96
C THR A 69 9.42 4.97 1.62
N GLU A 70 8.28 5.55 1.22
CA GLU A 70 8.16 6.98 0.91
C GLU A 70 8.56 7.85 2.12
N ALA A 71 8.18 7.43 3.32
CA ALA A 71 8.62 8.09 4.55
C ALA A 71 10.12 7.88 4.85
N ASN A 72 10.68 6.72 4.51
CA ASN A 72 12.10 6.43 4.70
C ASN A 72 13.00 7.23 3.75
N LEU A 73 12.58 7.35 2.49
CA LEU A 73 13.30 8.06 1.44
C LEU A 73 13.07 9.58 1.48
N GLY A 74 11.98 10.02 2.12
CA GLY A 74 11.69 11.44 2.30
C GLY A 74 10.91 12.07 1.14
N ASP A 75 10.11 11.27 0.44
CA ASP A 75 9.41 11.63 -0.79
C ASP A 75 8.32 12.68 -0.53
N GLY A 76 7.46 12.40 0.44
CA GLY A 76 6.32 13.23 0.78
C GLY A 76 5.11 12.41 1.20
N LEU A 77 3.95 13.08 1.27
CA LEU A 77 2.67 12.42 1.55
C LEU A 77 1.81 12.40 0.29
N PHE A 78 1.38 11.20 -0.11
CA PHE A 78 0.36 11.04 -1.15
C PHE A 78 -0.91 11.86 -0.82
N PRO A 79 -1.53 12.56 -1.78
CA PRO A 79 -2.73 13.37 -1.54
C PRO A 79 -4.00 12.50 -1.42
N LEU A 80 -4.06 11.67 -0.37
CA LEU A 80 -5.04 10.61 -0.18
C LEU A 80 -6.49 11.13 -0.20
N GLN A 81 -6.79 12.18 0.58
CA GLN A 81 -8.16 12.69 0.70
C GLN A 81 -8.74 13.17 -0.64
N PRO A 82 -8.09 14.11 -1.37
CA PRO A 82 -8.61 14.53 -2.68
C PRO A 82 -8.59 13.39 -3.71
N TYR A 83 -7.63 12.46 -3.66
CA TYR A 83 -7.61 11.32 -4.57
C TYR A 83 -8.79 10.36 -4.35
N LEU A 84 -9.11 10.02 -3.09
CA LEU A 84 -10.30 9.24 -2.75
C LEU A 84 -11.60 9.96 -3.15
N ALA A 85 -11.67 11.28 -2.94
CA ALA A 85 -12.82 12.10 -3.32
C ALA A 85 -13.05 12.14 -4.85
N ALA A 86 -11.96 12.08 -5.64
CA ALA A 86 -12.02 11.97 -7.10
C ALA A 86 -12.41 10.56 -7.59
N GLY A 87 -12.62 9.60 -6.69
CA GLY A 87 -12.92 8.20 -7.05
C GLY A 87 -11.68 7.41 -7.47
N GLY A 88 -10.49 7.88 -7.06
CA GLY A 88 -9.21 7.22 -7.28
C GLY A 88 -9.16 5.80 -6.71
N ARG A 89 -8.25 5.00 -7.27
CA ARG A 89 -8.04 3.59 -6.92
C ARG A 89 -6.65 3.44 -6.33
N LEU A 90 -6.53 2.79 -5.19
CA LEU A 90 -5.24 2.63 -4.53
C LEU A 90 -4.99 1.18 -4.12
N GLY A 91 -3.71 0.86 -4.00
CA GLY A 91 -3.17 -0.31 -3.33
C GLY A 91 -2.01 0.13 -2.42
N ILE A 92 -1.41 -0.82 -1.72
CA ILE A 92 -0.21 -0.59 -0.91
C ILE A 92 0.91 -1.53 -1.33
N GLY A 93 2.16 -1.11 -1.12
CA GLY A 93 3.34 -1.95 -1.36
C GLY A 93 4.47 -1.63 -0.38
N SER A 94 5.25 -2.63 0.02
CA SER A 94 6.39 -2.42 0.94
C SER A 94 7.62 -1.80 0.27
N ASP A 95 7.70 -1.88 -1.06
CA ASP A 95 8.80 -1.40 -1.91
C ASP A 95 10.21 -1.79 -1.40
N SER A 96 10.99 -0.87 -0.81
CA SER A 96 12.36 -1.11 -0.33
C SER A 96 12.46 -2.13 0.82
N HIS A 97 11.32 -2.53 1.38
CA HIS A 97 11.20 -3.50 2.46
C HIS A 97 11.81 -3.07 3.80
N VAL A 98 12.04 -1.76 4.00
CA VAL A 98 12.37 -1.20 5.33
C VAL A 98 11.29 -1.51 6.37
N SER A 99 10.03 -1.63 5.92
CA SER A 99 8.96 -2.33 6.61
C SER A 99 8.23 -3.26 5.66
N VAL A 100 7.71 -4.38 6.20
CA VAL A 100 6.86 -5.34 5.48
C VAL A 100 5.64 -5.62 6.35
N SER A 101 4.72 -4.65 6.39
CA SER A 101 3.56 -4.68 7.28
C SER A 101 2.38 -3.92 6.68
N PRO A 102 1.28 -4.58 6.26
CA PRO A 102 0.10 -3.87 5.78
C PRO A 102 -0.52 -2.98 6.87
N VAL A 103 -0.34 -3.34 8.14
CA VAL A 103 -0.75 -2.52 9.29
C VAL A 103 0.00 -1.20 9.29
N GLU A 104 1.32 -1.25 9.08
CA GLU A 104 2.14 -0.03 9.13
C GLU A 104 1.89 0.86 7.92
N GLU A 105 1.78 0.28 6.71
CA GLU A 105 1.42 1.03 5.50
C GLU A 105 0.09 1.78 5.68
N LEU A 106 -0.98 1.08 6.06
CA LEU A 106 -2.32 1.69 6.18
C LEU A 106 -2.41 2.68 7.34
N ARG A 107 -1.76 2.36 8.47
CA ARG A 107 -1.76 3.24 9.63
C ARG A 107 -1.05 4.54 9.33
N TRP A 108 0.14 4.50 8.73
CA TRP A 108 0.89 5.71 8.40
C TRP A 108 0.31 6.45 7.21
N LEU A 109 -0.34 5.76 6.28
CA LEU A 109 -1.07 6.41 5.20
C LEU A 109 -2.16 7.32 5.76
N GLU A 110 -2.96 6.85 6.72
CA GLU A 110 -3.92 7.71 7.43
C GLU A 110 -3.23 8.74 8.34
N TYR A 111 -2.27 8.33 9.16
CA TYR A 111 -1.66 9.22 10.17
C TYR A 111 -0.91 10.39 9.55
N GLY A 112 -0.23 10.19 8.41
CA GLY A 112 0.38 11.28 7.66
C GLY A 112 -0.63 12.35 7.27
N GLN A 113 -1.81 11.94 6.78
CA GLN A 113 -2.89 12.88 6.47
C GLN A 113 -3.44 13.57 7.72
N ARG A 114 -3.61 12.84 8.82
CA ARG A 114 -4.10 13.42 10.09
C ARG A 114 -3.15 14.49 10.61
N LEU A 115 -1.85 14.23 10.58
CA LEU A 115 -0.82 15.17 11.02
C LEU A 115 -0.80 16.42 10.14
N SER A 116 -0.87 16.24 8.82
CA SER A 116 -0.91 17.34 7.85
C SER A 116 -2.19 18.19 8.00
N ALA A 117 -3.37 17.55 8.00
CA ALA A 117 -4.66 18.23 8.01
C ALA A 117 -5.18 18.62 9.41
N ARG A 118 -4.54 18.13 10.48
CA ARG A 118 -4.97 18.30 11.88
C ARG A 118 -6.41 17.86 12.14
N ARG A 119 -6.86 16.80 11.47
CA ARG A 119 -8.20 16.21 11.59
C ARG A 119 -8.09 14.69 11.73
N ARG A 120 -9.12 14.07 12.31
CA ARG A 120 -9.28 12.61 12.34
C ARG A 120 -10.15 12.14 11.17
N ASN A 121 -10.12 10.84 10.91
CA ASN A 121 -11.05 10.16 10.00
C ASN A 121 -10.93 10.66 8.55
N ILE A 122 -9.71 10.72 8.01
CA ILE A 122 -9.46 11.32 6.69
C ILE A 122 -9.92 10.38 5.57
N ALA A 123 -9.57 9.09 5.65
CA ALA A 123 -9.87 8.12 4.60
C ALA A 123 -11.28 7.51 4.64
N VAL A 124 -12.18 8.00 5.51
CA VAL A 124 -13.54 7.47 5.67
C VAL A 124 -14.33 7.56 4.36
N ARG A 125 -14.85 6.42 3.88
CA ARG A 125 -15.68 6.34 2.67
C ARG A 125 -16.64 5.16 2.77
N GLY A 126 -17.96 5.42 2.73
CA GLY A 126 -19.00 4.38 2.72
C GLY A 126 -19.20 3.60 4.03
N SER A 127 -18.24 3.66 4.96
CA SER A 127 -18.31 3.15 6.33
C SER A 127 -17.87 4.24 7.31
N ALA A 128 -18.19 4.13 8.59
CA ALA A 128 -17.63 5.00 9.64
C ALA A 128 -16.20 4.58 10.05
N SER A 129 -15.79 3.36 9.69
CA SER A 129 -14.47 2.79 9.98
C SER A 129 -13.43 3.27 8.97
N VAL A 130 -12.32 3.83 9.47
CA VAL A 130 -11.18 4.24 8.63
C VAL A 130 -10.46 3.01 8.10
N GLY A 131 -10.22 2.03 8.97
CA GLY A 131 -9.54 0.79 8.63
C GLY A 131 -10.31 -0.01 7.58
N GLU A 132 -11.62 -0.13 7.73
CA GLU A 132 -12.46 -0.79 6.73
C GLU A 132 -12.42 -0.04 5.40
N SER A 133 -12.53 1.30 5.41
CA SER A 133 -12.49 2.11 4.19
C SER A 133 -11.17 1.91 3.42
N LEU A 134 -10.04 1.92 4.13
CA LEU A 134 -8.72 1.70 3.54
C LEU A 134 -8.51 0.27 3.04
N LEU A 135 -8.82 -0.72 3.88
CA LEU A 135 -8.65 -2.13 3.51
C LEU A 135 -9.52 -2.50 2.30
N ARG A 136 -10.78 -2.04 2.29
CA ARG A 136 -11.69 -2.23 1.15
C ARG A 136 -11.12 -1.59 -0.12
N ALA A 137 -10.63 -0.35 -0.05
CA ALA A 137 -10.05 0.32 -1.21
C ALA A 137 -8.86 -0.45 -1.81
N VAL A 138 -8.00 -1.04 -0.97
CA VAL A 138 -6.90 -1.91 -1.41
C VAL A 138 -7.42 -3.22 -2.02
N LEU A 139 -8.39 -3.89 -1.38
CA LEU A 139 -8.91 -5.17 -1.87
C LEU A 139 -9.67 -5.03 -3.19
N GLU A 140 -10.39 -3.93 -3.39
CA GLU A 140 -11.12 -3.62 -4.64
C GLU A 140 -10.19 -3.45 -5.87
N THR A 141 -8.90 -3.22 -5.66
CA THR A 141 -7.92 -3.03 -6.74
C THR A 141 -6.94 -4.19 -6.87
N ALA A 142 -6.93 -5.15 -5.94
CA ALA A 142 -5.91 -6.20 -5.83
C ALA A 142 -5.66 -6.97 -7.15
N VAL A 143 -6.72 -7.43 -7.82
CA VAL A 143 -6.60 -8.16 -9.10
C VAL A 143 -6.04 -7.28 -10.21
N ASP A 144 -6.43 -6.01 -10.24
CA ASP A 144 -5.97 -5.06 -11.25
C ASP A 144 -4.55 -4.61 -11.03
N ALA A 145 -4.16 -4.44 -9.77
CA ALA A 145 -2.83 -4.02 -9.37
C ALA A 145 -1.82 -5.16 -9.45
N THR A 146 -2.19 -6.38 -9.06
CA THR A 146 -1.23 -7.49 -8.92
C THR A 146 -1.34 -8.52 -10.04
N GLY A 147 -2.50 -8.62 -10.69
CA GLY A 147 -2.81 -9.70 -11.63
C GLY A 147 -3.14 -11.03 -10.97
N PHE A 148 -3.12 -11.11 -9.64
CA PHE A 148 -3.51 -12.29 -8.88
C PHE A 148 -4.91 -12.09 -8.32
N ASP A 149 -5.78 -13.07 -8.52
CA ASP A 149 -6.94 -13.21 -7.66
C ASP A 149 -6.49 -13.71 -6.28
N SER A 150 -7.30 -13.38 -5.29
CA SER A 150 -7.10 -13.81 -3.91
C SER A 150 -8.10 -14.92 -3.56
N ILE A 151 -8.44 -15.78 -4.52
CA ILE A 151 -9.36 -16.89 -4.29
C ILE A 151 -8.69 -17.87 -3.33
N ASP A 152 -9.38 -18.22 -2.26
CA ASP A 152 -8.87 -19.10 -1.17
C ASP A 152 -7.60 -18.59 -0.49
N ASP A 153 -7.36 -17.27 -0.49
CA ASP A 153 -6.39 -16.61 0.36
C ASP A 153 -7.06 -16.17 1.66
N HIS A 154 -6.51 -16.59 2.80
CA HIS A 154 -7.08 -16.31 4.12
C HIS A 154 -6.03 -15.80 5.08
N VAL A 155 -6.40 -14.76 5.84
CA VAL A 155 -5.64 -14.25 6.98
C VAL A 155 -6.50 -14.38 8.22
N LEU A 156 -6.02 -15.15 9.19
CA LEU A 156 -6.67 -15.30 10.49
C LEU A 156 -5.95 -14.45 11.54
N LEU A 157 -6.69 -13.59 12.24
CA LEU A 157 -6.18 -12.82 13.37
C LEU A 157 -6.24 -13.64 14.67
N ASP A 158 -5.29 -13.39 15.57
CA ASP A 158 -5.26 -13.96 16.91
C ASP A 158 -6.41 -13.38 17.76
N ALA A 159 -7.55 -14.07 17.77
CA ALA A 159 -8.72 -13.68 18.54
C ALA A 159 -8.50 -13.66 20.06
N GLN A 160 -7.41 -14.25 20.57
CA GLN A 160 -7.04 -14.20 21.98
C GLN A 160 -6.13 -13.01 22.31
N ALA A 161 -5.74 -12.21 21.32
CA ALA A 161 -4.92 -11.03 21.54
C ALA A 161 -5.71 -9.99 22.36
N PRO A 162 -5.10 -9.33 23.37
CA PRO A 162 -5.78 -8.32 24.18
C PRO A 162 -6.43 -7.19 23.38
N ALA A 163 -5.87 -6.82 22.23
CA ALA A 163 -6.41 -5.79 21.34
C ALA A 163 -7.78 -6.17 20.73
N LEU A 164 -8.11 -7.47 20.66
CA LEU A 164 -9.31 -7.99 20.04
C LEU A 164 -10.35 -8.53 21.05
N VAL A 165 -10.10 -8.39 22.35
CA VAL A 165 -11.09 -8.72 23.39
C VAL A 165 -12.36 -7.90 23.15
N GLU A 166 -13.50 -8.57 23.03
CA GLU A 166 -14.81 -7.96 22.69
C GLU A 166 -14.80 -7.15 21.38
N ALA A 167 -13.95 -7.52 20.41
CA ALA A 167 -14.04 -6.95 19.06
C ALA A 167 -15.32 -7.41 18.37
N THR A 168 -15.96 -6.50 17.64
CA THR A 168 -17.14 -6.78 16.81
C THR A 168 -16.75 -6.75 15.33
N ALA A 169 -17.66 -7.18 14.46
CA ALA A 169 -17.46 -7.05 13.02
C ALA A 169 -17.25 -5.58 12.59
N ASP A 170 -17.82 -4.63 13.33
CA ASP A 170 -17.77 -3.21 12.99
C ASP A 170 -16.44 -2.54 13.37
N ASP A 171 -15.68 -3.10 14.33
CA ASP A 171 -14.47 -2.46 14.87
C ASP A 171 -13.19 -3.31 14.74
N VAL A 172 -13.29 -4.59 14.38
CA VAL A 172 -12.14 -5.52 14.32
C VAL A 172 -11.03 -5.02 13.39
N ILE A 173 -11.38 -4.42 12.26
CA ILE A 173 -10.39 -3.90 11.29
C ILE A 173 -9.70 -2.66 11.83
N ASP A 174 -10.42 -1.75 12.47
CA ASP A 174 -9.82 -0.57 13.12
C ASP A 174 -8.90 -0.99 14.28
N ARG A 175 -9.32 -1.97 15.08
CA ARG A 175 -8.49 -2.54 16.14
C ARG A 175 -7.24 -3.22 15.59
N TRP A 176 -7.34 -3.93 14.48
CA TRP A 176 -6.19 -4.54 13.83
C TRP A 176 -5.20 -3.51 13.28
N ILE A 177 -5.70 -2.51 12.55
CA ILE A 177 -4.86 -1.52 11.86
C ILE A 177 -4.32 -0.47 12.83
N PHE A 178 -5.10 -0.01 13.81
CA PHE A 178 -4.74 1.13 14.67
C PHE A 178 -4.47 0.73 16.14
N GLY A 179 -4.85 -0.48 16.56
CA GLY A 179 -4.75 -0.95 17.94
C GLY A 179 -3.43 -1.67 18.27
N GLY A 180 -2.41 -0.89 18.67
CA GLY A 180 -1.15 -1.43 19.22
C GLY A 180 -0.10 -1.80 18.18
N ASN A 181 1.03 -2.37 18.64
CA ASN A 181 2.21 -2.64 17.80
C ASN A 181 2.57 -4.14 17.70
N ARG A 182 1.74 -5.02 18.27
CA ARG A 182 1.94 -6.46 18.19
C ARG A 182 1.31 -6.99 16.89
N PRO A 183 2.03 -7.78 16.08
CA PRO A 183 1.43 -8.47 14.94
C PRO A 183 0.29 -9.37 15.40
N LEU A 184 -0.89 -9.19 14.81
CA LEU A 184 -2.08 -9.96 15.13
C LEU A 184 -2.35 -11.12 14.16
N VAL A 185 -1.63 -11.20 13.04
CA VAL A 185 -1.79 -12.31 12.09
C VAL A 185 -1.28 -13.60 12.73
N ARG A 186 -2.19 -14.56 12.90
CA ARG A 186 -1.92 -15.88 13.45
C ARG A 186 -1.67 -16.88 12.33
N ASP A 187 -2.64 -17.05 11.44
CA ASP A 187 -2.57 -18.03 10.36
C ASP A 187 -2.72 -17.34 8.99
N VAL A 188 -2.03 -17.88 7.99
CA VAL A 188 -2.14 -17.45 6.60
C VAL A 188 -2.21 -18.67 5.70
N ASP A 189 -3.22 -18.71 4.85
CA ASP A 189 -3.38 -19.64 3.75
C ASP A 189 -3.29 -18.89 2.42
N VAL A 190 -2.56 -19.43 1.46
CA VAL A 190 -2.45 -18.87 0.10
C VAL A 190 -2.86 -19.94 -0.91
N ALA A 191 -3.86 -19.67 -1.74
CA ALA A 191 -4.49 -20.62 -2.63
C ALA A 191 -4.84 -21.95 -1.93
N GLY A 192 -5.45 -21.85 -0.75
CA GLY A 192 -5.82 -22.99 0.10
C GLY A 192 -4.64 -23.75 0.74
N ARG A 193 -3.41 -23.25 0.62
CA ARG A 193 -2.22 -23.89 1.20
C ARG A 193 -1.75 -23.16 2.46
N PRO A 194 -1.49 -23.87 3.56
CA PRO A 194 -0.97 -23.27 4.77
C PRO A 194 0.45 -22.74 4.57
N CYS A 195 0.65 -21.45 4.86
CA CYS A 195 1.94 -20.78 4.82
C CYS A 195 2.42 -20.37 6.22
N VAL A 196 1.49 -19.89 7.06
CA VAL A 196 1.76 -19.43 8.43
C VAL A 196 0.77 -20.10 9.38
N ARG A 197 1.28 -20.57 10.53
CA ARG A 197 0.47 -21.05 11.67
C ARG A 197 1.02 -20.53 12.98
N ASP A 198 0.14 -20.12 13.89
CA ASP A 198 0.49 -19.59 15.21
C ASP A 198 1.57 -18.47 15.14
N GLY A 199 1.44 -17.58 14.16
CA GLY A 199 2.35 -16.46 13.92
C GLY A 199 3.72 -16.88 13.38
N ARG A 200 3.85 -18.11 12.87
CA ARG A 200 5.11 -18.67 12.37
C ARG A 200 4.96 -19.28 10.98
N HIS A 201 5.77 -18.78 10.04
CA HIS A 201 5.88 -19.37 8.71
C HIS A 201 6.42 -20.81 8.79
N LEU A 202 5.83 -21.75 8.04
CA LEU A 202 6.18 -23.18 8.12
C LEU A 202 7.65 -23.46 7.81
N ASP A 203 8.22 -22.70 6.86
CA ASP A 203 9.63 -22.77 6.46
C ASP A 203 10.59 -21.82 7.22
N ARG A 204 10.17 -21.18 8.31
CA ARG A 204 10.92 -20.06 8.94
C ARG A 204 12.40 -20.40 9.18
N ASP A 205 12.72 -21.54 9.80
CA ASP A 205 14.11 -21.88 10.15
C ASP A 205 14.99 -22.03 8.89
N ARG A 206 14.46 -22.74 7.88
CA ARG A 206 15.15 -22.94 6.60
C ARG A 206 15.42 -21.61 5.89
N ILE A 207 14.44 -20.72 5.88
CA ILE A 207 14.57 -19.38 5.27
C ILE A 207 15.59 -18.54 6.03
N GLN A 208 15.53 -18.51 7.37
CA GLN A 208 16.46 -17.74 8.20
C GLN A 208 17.92 -18.19 8.02
N GLN A 209 18.18 -19.50 7.98
CA GLN A 209 19.52 -20.03 7.75
C GLN A 209 20.06 -19.62 6.37
N ARG A 210 19.22 -19.74 5.32
CA ARG A 210 19.60 -19.34 3.96
C ARG A 210 19.86 -17.84 3.84
N PHE A 211 19.01 -17.01 4.45
CA PHE A 211 19.19 -15.57 4.50
C PHE A 211 20.50 -15.18 5.20
N ALA A 212 20.76 -15.75 6.38
CA ALA A 212 22.00 -15.49 7.11
C ALA A 212 23.25 -15.88 6.30
N ALA A 213 23.21 -17.01 5.60
CA ALA A 213 24.31 -17.43 4.73
C ALA A 213 24.50 -16.48 3.54
N ALA A 214 23.42 -16.00 2.92
CA ALA A 214 23.47 -15.02 1.84
C ALA A 214 24.07 -13.68 2.31
N MET A 215 23.62 -13.17 3.46
CA MET A 215 24.14 -11.92 4.03
C MET A 215 25.63 -12.00 4.35
N ARG A 216 26.09 -13.10 4.95
CA ARG A 216 27.54 -13.28 5.21
C ARG A 216 28.38 -13.25 3.94
N ARG A 217 27.86 -13.81 2.83
CA ARG A 217 28.57 -13.80 1.53
C ARG A 217 28.63 -12.40 0.93
N LEU A 218 27.50 -11.68 0.94
CA LEU A 218 27.42 -10.32 0.41
C LEU A 218 28.32 -9.36 1.19
N LEU A 219 28.32 -9.45 2.52
CA LEU A 219 29.11 -8.57 3.39
C LEU A 219 30.58 -8.94 3.46
N ALA A 220 30.98 -10.17 3.10
CA ALA A 220 32.38 -10.54 2.97
C ALA A 220 33.00 -10.14 1.62
N ALA A 221 32.16 -9.79 0.63
CA ALA A 221 32.56 -9.40 -0.71
C ALA A 221 32.69 -7.87 -0.89
N GLY A 222 32.31 -7.08 0.12
CA GLY A 222 32.50 -5.63 0.19
C GLY A 222 33.55 -5.27 1.23
#